data_AF-A0A914PQL0-F1
#
_entry.id   AF-A0A914PQL0-F1
#
_cell.length_a   1.000
_cell.length_b   1.000
_cell.length_c   1.000
_cell.angle_alpha   90.00
_cell.angle_beta   90.00
_cell.angle_gamma   90.00
#
_symmetry.space_group_name_H-M   'P 1'
#
loop_
_entity.id
_entity.type
_entity.pdbx_description
1 polymer ?
#
loop_
_entity_poly.entity_id
_entity_poly.type
_entity_poly.pdbx_seq_one_letter_code
_entity_poly.pdbx_strand_id
1 'polypeptide(L)'
;MSIERIALDPNSELQMKRLKIFKEQNPETGAFDVVFDIDGKNLYAHQFMLCPVSSTFTSMLSHRKSNEPIQIKNHFYYHFKEFLTFFYSGKCELTETNIESMINMAQFYCVEELKVICEEYLFEELDFENIYQMLQASYKYSLKFLKQHVYKFISTTFFRFLKSFEFYGLEKPIVKEISQNYKIFC
;
A
#
# COMPACT_ATOMS: atom_id res chain seq x y z
N MET A 1 -8.82 -0.38 25.66
CA MET A 1 -9.68 -1.39 25.01
C MET A 1 -9.17 -1.57 23.59
N SER A 2 -8.23 -2.48 23.42
CA SER A 2 -7.73 -2.88 22.12
C SER A 2 -8.87 -3.63 21.44
N ILE A 3 -9.45 -3.06 20.39
CA ILE A 3 -10.29 -3.85 19.50
C ILE A 3 -9.34 -4.87 18.89
N GLU A 4 -9.44 -6.12 19.33
CA GLU A 4 -8.85 -7.24 18.60
C GLU A 4 -9.31 -7.08 17.16
N ARG A 5 -8.35 -6.78 16.27
CA ARG A 5 -8.60 -6.81 14.83
C ARG A 5 -8.90 -8.26 14.50
N ILE A 6 -10.18 -8.62 14.55
CA ILE A 6 -10.69 -9.83 13.90
C ILE A 6 -10.14 -9.73 12.49
N ALA A 7 -9.23 -10.62 12.12
CA ALA A 7 -8.77 -10.76 10.75
C ALA A 7 -10.05 -10.98 9.92
N LEU A 8 -10.50 -9.92 9.25
CA LEU A 8 -11.75 -9.94 8.51
C LEU A 8 -11.51 -10.89 7.33
N ASP A 9 -12.12 -12.08 7.36
CA ASP A 9 -12.00 -13.05 6.27
C ASP A 9 -12.41 -12.38 4.95
N PRO A 10 -11.45 -12.19 4.02
CA PRO A 10 -11.67 -11.44 2.81
C PRO A 10 -12.53 -12.15 1.77
N ASN A 11 -12.94 -13.40 2.05
CA ASN A 11 -13.92 -14.15 1.28
C ASN A 11 -15.28 -14.28 1.99
N SER A 12 -15.46 -13.64 3.14
CA SER A 12 -16.75 -13.68 3.83
C SER A 12 -17.87 -13.04 3.00
N GLU A 13 -19.08 -13.57 3.16
CA GLU A 13 -20.28 -13.06 2.47
C GLU A 13 -20.48 -11.55 2.68
N LEU A 14 -20.12 -11.05 3.87
CA LEU A 14 -20.18 -9.63 4.20
C LEU A 14 -19.26 -8.79 3.32
N GLN A 15 -18.03 -9.24 3.06
CA GLN A 15 -17.09 -8.51 2.22
C GLN A 15 -17.49 -8.52 0.74
N MET A 16 -18.02 -9.65 0.25
CA MET A 16 -18.59 -9.71 -1.10
C MET A 16 -19.76 -8.72 -1.25
N LYS A 17 -20.64 -8.62 -0.26
CA LYS A 17 -21.74 -7.63 -0.25
C LYS A 17 -21.22 -6.20 -0.24
N ARG A 18 -20.22 -5.88 0.59
CA ARG A 18 -19.57 -4.55 0.64
C ARG A 18 -18.94 -4.18 -0.69
N LEU A 19 -18.19 -5.11 -1.30
CA LEU A 19 -17.55 -4.87 -2.59
C LEU A 19 -18.57 -4.67 -3.71
N LYS A 20 -19.66 -5.45 -3.70
CA LYS A 20 -20.78 -5.27 -4.65
C LYS A 20 -21.38 -3.88 -4.53
N ILE A 21 -21.62 -3.41 -3.30
CA ILE A 21 -22.10 -2.05 -3.04
C ILE A 21 -21.17 -0.99 -3.65
N PHE A 22 -19.84 -1.16 -3.55
CA PHE A 22 -18.88 -0.23 -4.15
C PHE A 22 -18.84 -0.30 -5.69
N LYS A 23 -18.88 -1.51 -6.26
CA LYS A 23 -18.78 -1.70 -7.72
C LYS A 23 -20.05 -1.27 -8.46
N GLU A 24 -21.22 -1.39 -7.83
CA GLU A 24 -22.53 -1.11 -8.42
C GLU A 24 -23.10 0.26 -8.00
N GLN A 25 -22.24 1.18 -7.58
CA GLN A 25 -22.67 2.53 -7.22
C GLN A 25 -23.32 3.23 -8.40
N ASN A 26 -24.55 3.66 -8.21
CA ASN A 26 -25.28 4.48 -9.15
C ASN A 26 -25.44 5.88 -8.52
N PRO A 27 -24.95 6.95 -9.19
CA PRO A 27 -25.17 8.32 -8.73
C PRO A 27 -26.65 8.65 -8.47
N GLU A 28 -27.56 8.02 -9.21
CA GLU A 28 -29.00 8.25 -9.12
C GLU A 28 -29.65 7.56 -7.91
N THR A 29 -29.05 6.48 -7.39
CA THR A 29 -29.60 5.79 -6.20
C THR A 29 -29.20 6.47 -4.90
N GLY A 30 -28.21 7.38 -4.93
CA GLY A 30 -27.81 8.20 -3.79
C GLY A 30 -27.21 7.43 -2.60
N ALA A 31 -26.82 6.17 -2.79
CA ALA A 31 -26.20 5.34 -1.75
C ALA A 31 -24.69 5.65 -1.61
N PHE A 32 -24.36 6.88 -1.21
CA PHE A 32 -23.00 7.34 -0.89
C PHE A 32 -23.07 8.63 -0.06
N ASP A 33 -22.02 8.93 0.72
CA ASP A 33 -21.91 10.11 1.58
C ASP A 33 -20.57 10.85 1.39
N VAL A 34 -19.78 10.44 0.39
CA VAL A 34 -18.58 11.14 -0.08
C VAL A 34 -18.36 10.86 -1.57
N VAL A 35 -17.86 11.86 -2.29
CA VAL A 35 -17.49 11.77 -3.70
C VAL A 35 -16.05 12.26 -3.86
N PHE A 36 -15.25 11.53 -4.62
CA PHE A 36 -13.90 11.91 -5.03
C PHE A 36 -13.88 12.21 -6.52
N ASP A 37 -13.31 13.35 -6.90
CA ASP A 37 -13.10 13.72 -8.29
C ASP A 37 -11.62 13.54 -8.64
N ILE A 38 -11.35 12.69 -9.64
CA ILE A 38 -10.03 12.41 -10.17
C ILE A 38 -10.07 12.77 -11.66
N ASP A 39 -9.46 13.90 -12.02
CA ASP A 39 -9.40 14.40 -13.41
C ASP A 39 -10.78 14.48 -14.12
N GLY A 40 -11.81 14.93 -13.40
CA GLY A 40 -13.18 15.06 -13.91
C GLY A 40 -13.99 13.76 -13.87
N LYS A 41 -13.44 12.68 -13.30
CA LYS A 41 -14.14 11.41 -13.10
C LYS A 41 -14.44 11.20 -11.63
N ASN A 42 -15.72 10.96 -11.32
CA ASN A 42 -16.18 10.76 -9.96
C ASN A 42 -16.09 9.30 -9.51
N LEU A 43 -15.62 9.10 -8.28
CA LEU A 43 -15.74 7.88 -7.49
C LEU A 43 -16.60 8.18 -6.27
N TYR A 44 -17.63 7.37 -6.05
CA TYR A 44 -18.53 7.51 -4.92
C TYR A 44 -18.06 6.58 -3.80
N ALA A 45 -18.23 6.95 -2.54
CA ALA A 45 -17.80 6.09 -1.44
C ALA A 45 -18.60 6.36 -0.17
N HIS A 46 -18.24 5.61 0.88
CA HIS A 46 -18.90 5.61 2.15
C HIS A 46 -17.91 5.97 3.26
N GLN A 47 -18.16 7.05 3.99
CA GLN A 47 -17.29 7.50 5.08
C GLN A 47 -17.13 6.41 6.14
N PHE A 48 -18.20 5.64 6.42
CA PHE A 48 -18.15 4.54 7.38
C PHE A 48 -17.21 3.39 6.98
N MET A 49 -16.88 3.26 5.69
CA MET A 49 -15.90 2.29 5.19
C MET A 49 -14.47 2.84 5.27
N LEU A 50 -14.30 4.16 5.09
CA LEU A 50 -12.99 4.79 5.01
C LEU A 50 -12.41 5.18 6.38
N CYS A 51 -13.21 5.88 7.19
CA CYS A 51 -12.76 6.51 8.43
C CYS A 51 -12.20 5.52 9.47
N PRO A 52 -12.82 4.34 9.73
CA PRO A 52 -12.29 3.41 10.71
C PRO A 52 -10.90 2.86 10.38
N VAL A 53 -10.53 2.86 9.09
CA VAL A 53 -9.28 2.31 8.57
C VAL A 53 -8.23 3.41 8.35
N SER A 54 -8.65 4.65 8.13
CA SER A 54 -7.76 5.78 7.80
C SER A 54 -8.04 7.00 8.69
N SER A 55 -7.03 7.36 9.48
CA SER A 55 -7.05 8.59 10.28
C SER A 55 -7.05 9.85 9.40
N THR A 56 -6.39 9.81 8.24
CA THR A 56 -6.41 10.91 7.25
C THR A 56 -7.82 11.11 6.69
N PHE A 57 -8.53 10.04 6.30
CA PHE A 57 -9.93 10.15 5.89
C PHE A 57 -10.81 10.67 7.04
N THR A 58 -10.64 10.14 8.25
CA THR A 58 -11.38 10.65 9.44
C THR A 58 -11.20 12.16 9.61
N SER A 59 -9.96 12.63 9.59
CA SER A 59 -9.65 14.06 9.71
C SER A 59 -10.24 14.87 8.56
N MET A 60 -10.04 14.42 7.31
CA MET A 60 -10.50 15.10 6.10
C MET A 60 -12.03 15.21 6.00
N LEU A 61 -12.77 14.24 6.56
CA LEU A 61 -14.22 14.13 6.41
C LEU A 61 -15.01 14.65 7.62
N SER A 62 -14.40 14.65 8.82
CA SER A 62 -15.05 15.02 10.09
C SER A 62 -15.76 16.38 10.13
N HIS A 63 -15.33 17.36 9.33
CA HIS A 63 -15.88 18.73 9.34
C HIS A 63 -16.65 19.08 8.06
N ARG A 64 -16.91 18.11 7.18
CA ARG A 64 -17.59 18.38 5.91
C ARG A 64 -19.10 18.50 6.10
N LYS A 65 -19.63 19.63 5.62
CA LYS A 65 -21.08 19.95 5.61
C LYS A 65 -21.70 19.88 4.21
N SER A 66 -20.87 19.75 3.17
CA SER A 66 -21.26 19.72 1.77
C SER A 66 -20.87 18.38 1.15
N ASN A 67 -21.72 17.89 0.25
CA ASN A 67 -21.46 16.72 -0.59
C ASN A 67 -20.64 17.06 -1.85
N GLU A 68 -20.01 18.25 -1.89
CA GLU A 68 -19.10 18.63 -2.97
C GLU A 68 -17.96 17.61 -3.15
N PRO A 69 -17.66 17.22 -4.40
CA PRO A 69 -16.57 16.29 -4.69
C PRO A 69 -15.23 16.74 -4.14
N ILE A 70 -14.50 15.80 -3.55
CA ILE A 70 -13.14 15.99 -3.06
C ILE A 70 -12.18 15.79 -4.23
N GLN A 71 -11.50 16.87 -4.61
CA GLN A 71 -10.50 16.84 -5.66
C GLN A 71 -9.27 16.04 -5.22
N ILE A 72 -9.00 14.94 -5.90
CA ILE A 72 -7.83 14.10 -5.72
C ILE A 72 -6.87 14.42 -6.87
N LYS A 73 -5.71 14.99 -6.53
CA LYS A 73 -4.69 15.40 -7.49
C LYS A 73 -3.56 14.37 -7.54
N ASN A 74 -2.85 14.31 -8.67
CA ASN A 74 -1.64 13.50 -8.85
C ASN A 74 -1.85 11.99 -8.67
N HIS A 75 -3.06 11.49 -8.89
CA HIS A 75 -3.36 10.06 -8.86
C HIS A 75 -4.14 9.66 -10.11
N PHE A 76 -3.81 8.51 -10.68
CA PHE A 76 -4.61 7.92 -11.75
C PHE A 76 -5.94 7.40 -11.20
N TYR A 77 -7.04 7.67 -11.91
CA TYR A 77 -8.38 7.21 -11.54
C TYR A 77 -8.43 5.72 -11.18
N TYR A 78 -7.80 4.86 -11.99
CA TYR A 78 -7.82 3.41 -11.76
C TYR A 78 -7.03 2.99 -10.53
N HIS A 79 -5.90 3.66 -10.23
CA HIS A 79 -5.15 3.40 -9.02
C HIS A 79 -5.96 3.84 -7.80
N PHE A 80 -6.53 5.05 -7.81
CA PHE A 80 -7.35 5.50 -6.68
C PHE A 80 -8.60 4.63 -6.49
N LYS A 81 -9.20 4.15 -7.57
CA LYS A 81 -10.31 3.18 -7.51
C LYS A 81 -9.88 1.89 -6.83
N GLU A 82 -8.73 1.34 -7.17
CA GLU A 82 -8.20 0.13 -6.55
C GLU A 82 -7.86 0.35 -5.06
N PHE A 83 -7.30 1.51 -4.73
CA PHE A 83 -7.10 1.94 -3.35
C PHE A 83 -8.42 2.00 -2.56
N LEU A 84 -9.50 2.52 -3.17
CA LEU A 84 -10.82 2.49 -2.54
C LEU A 84 -11.37 1.06 -2.42
N THR A 85 -11.17 0.19 -3.42
CA THR A 85 -11.58 -1.23 -3.39
C THR A 85 -11.05 -1.95 -2.15
N PHE A 86 -9.83 -1.62 -1.71
CA PHE A 86 -9.23 -2.18 -0.50
C PHE A 86 -10.09 -1.97 0.75
N PHE A 87 -10.69 -0.79 0.94
CA PHE A 87 -11.53 -0.51 2.10
C PHE A 87 -12.79 -1.38 2.15
N TYR A 88 -13.26 -1.88 1.01
CA TYR A 88 -14.46 -2.71 0.92
C TYR A 88 -14.18 -4.21 0.97
N SER A 89 -13.02 -4.62 0.48
CA SER A 89 -12.68 -6.03 0.25
C SER A 89 -11.51 -6.55 1.08
N GLY A 90 -10.77 -5.67 1.77
CA GLY A 90 -9.52 -6.01 2.42
C GLY A 90 -8.42 -6.51 1.48
N LYS A 91 -8.65 -6.48 0.16
CA LYS A 91 -7.73 -6.96 -0.88
C LYS A 91 -7.36 -5.82 -1.81
N CYS A 92 -6.19 -5.92 -2.41
CA CYS A 92 -5.70 -5.02 -3.43
C CYS A 92 -5.03 -5.85 -4.52
N GLU A 93 -5.44 -5.67 -5.78
CA GLU A 93 -4.78 -6.28 -6.92
C GLU A 93 -3.53 -5.47 -7.27
N LEU A 94 -2.38 -5.90 -6.72
CA LEU A 94 -1.09 -5.25 -6.92
C LEU A 94 -0.45 -5.69 -8.24
N THR A 95 0.17 -4.72 -8.90
CA THR A 95 0.92 -4.90 -10.15
C THR A 95 2.14 -3.99 -10.14
N GLU A 96 3.12 -4.28 -11.00
CA GLU A 96 4.30 -3.41 -11.21
C GLU A 96 3.91 -1.96 -11.53
N THR A 97 2.77 -1.74 -12.20
CA THR A 97 2.33 -0.41 -12.63
C THR A 97 1.66 0.40 -11.53
N ASN A 98 1.06 -0.25 -10.52
CA ASN A 98 0.29 0.42 -9.47
C ASN A 98 0.97 0.41 -8.10
N ILE A 99 1.97 -0.44 -7.87
CA ILE A 99 2.59 -0.65 -6.55
C ILE A 99 3.12 0.64 -5.93
N GLU A 100 3.81 1.50 -6.69
CA GLU A 100 4.28 2.80 -6.19
C GLU A 100 3.12 3.71 -5.77
N SER A 101 2.03 3.73 -6.55
CA SER A 101 0.84 4.51 -6.19
C SER A 101 0.17 3.98 -4.92
N MET A 102 0.10 2.66 -4.76
CA MET A 102 -0.48 2.02 -3.57
C MET A 102 0.33 2.32 -2.32
N ILE A 103 1.67 2.21 -2.39
CA ILE A 103 2.55 2.55 -1.26
C ILE A 103 2.37 4.02 -0.86
N ASN A 104 2.40 4.94 -1.83
CA ASN A 104 2.24 6.37 -1.57
C ASN A 104 0.87 6.68 -0.94
N MET A 105 -0.21 6.07 -1.43
CA MET A 105 -1.55 6.24 -0.86
C MET A 105 -1.67 5.61 0.53
N ALA A 106 -1.13 4.42 0.74
CA ALA A 106 -1.11 3.77 2.06
C ALA A 106 -0.43 4.66 3.10
N GLN A 107 0.69 5.29 2.74
CA GLN A 107 1.39 6.22 3.63
C GLN A 107 0.62 7.52 3.86
N PHE A 108 0.15 8.17 2.79
CA PHE A 108 -0.55 9.45 2.88
C PHE A 108 -1.87 9.33 3.66
N TYR A 109 -2.63 8.26 3.40
CA TYR A 109 -3.89 8.00 4.07
C TYR A 109 -3.74 7.20 5.37
N CYS A 110 -2.50 6.91 5.81
CA CYS A 110 -2.21 6.17 7.04
C CYS A 110 -2.93 4.82 7.13
N VAL A 111 -2.88 4.03 6.06
CA VAL A 111 -3.49 2.69 5.94
C VAL A 111 -2.39 1.63 6.08
N GLU A 112 -2.06 1.27 7.32
CA GLU A 112 -0.91 0.39 7.62
C GLU A 112 -1.09 -1.02 7.04
N GLU A 113 -2.30 -1.57 7.07
CA GLU A 113 -2.61 -2.89 6.50
C GLU A 113 -2.31 -2.96 5.00
N LEU A 114 -2.67 -1.92 4.24
CA LEU A 114 -2.34 -1.87 2.81
C LEU A 114 -0.84 -1.73 2.60
N LYS A 115 -0.16 -0.96 3.46
CA LYS A 115 1.30 -0.85 3.40
C LYS A 115 1.95 -2.21 3.57
N VAL A 116 1.53 -3.01 4.55
CA VAL A 116 2.03 -4.38 4.76
C VAL A 116 1.80 -5.25 3.52
N ILE A 117 0.60 -5.23 2.92
CA ILE A 117 0.30 -5.98 1.68
C ILE A 117 1.23 -5.55 0.53
N CYS A 118 1.55 -4.26 0.41
CA CYS A 118 2.52 -3.77 -0.57
C CYS A 118 3.95 -4.27 -0.28
N GLU A 119 4.35 -4.33 1.00
CA GLU A 119 5.67 -4.87 1.39
C GLU A 119 5.77 -6.38 1.12
N GLU A 120 4.70 -7.14 1.34
CA GLU A 120 4.60 -8.56 1.04
C GLU A 120 4.70 -8.83 -0.47
N TYR A 121 3.97 -8.07 -1.29
CA TYR A 121 4.06 -8.18 -2.75
C TYR A 121 5.49 -7.93 -3.25
N LEU A 122 6.14 -6.85 -2.81
CA LEU A 122 7.53 -6.58 -3.19
C LEU A 122 8.52 -7.63 -2.70
N PHE A 123 8.22 -8.29 -1.56
CA PHE A 123 9.03 -9.40 -1.08
C PHE A 123 8.84 -10.67 -1.91
N GLU A 124 7.62 -10.97 -2.35
CA GLU A 124 7.34 -12.11 -3.24
C GLU A 124 8.00 -11.96 -4.61
N GLU A 125 8.10 -10.72 -5.10
CA GLU A 125 8.82 -10.38 -6.33
C GLU A 125 10.35 -10.27 -6.14
N LEU A 126 10.88 -10.40 -4.91
CA LEU A 126 12.31 -10.27 -4.65
C LEU A 126 13.09 -11.40 -5.33
N ASP A 127 13.97 -11.02 -6.23
CA ASP A 127 14.91 -11.91 -6.89
C ASP A 127 16.34 -11.37 -6.77
N PHE A 128 17.29 -12.02 -7.44
CA PHE A 128 18.68 -11.56 -7.41
C PHE A 128 18.96 -10.39 -8.36
N GLU A 129 18.23 -10.30 -9.46
CA GLU A 129 18.40 -9.26 -10.49
C GLU A 129 17.84 -7.92 -10.03
N ASN A 130 16.94 -7.93 -9.05
CA ASN A 130 16.21 -6.77 -8.55
C ASN A 130 16.54 -6.38 -7.10
N ILE A 131 17.52 -7.03 -6.43
CA ILE A 131 17.91 -6.73 -5.04
C ILE A 131 18.16 -5.23 -4.84
N TYR A 132 18.85 -4.59 -5.78
CA TYR A 132 19.21 -3.18 -5.69
C TYR A 132 17.96 -2.29 -5.68
N GLN A 133 17.04 -2.55 -6.60
CA GLN A 133 15.78 -1.84 -6.76
C GLN A 133 14.90 -2.04 -5.52
N MET A 134 14.80 -3.27 -5.01
CA MET A 134 14.04 -3.58 -3.79
C MET A 134 14.65 -2.90 -2.56
N LEU A 135 15.98 -2.86 -2.47
CA LEU A 135 16.67 -2.15 -1.39
C LEU A 135 16.40 -0.64 -1.48
N GLN A 136 16.54 -0.04 -2.66
CA GLN A 136 16.23 1.37 -2.88
C GLN A 136 14.77 1.70 -2.53
N ALA A 137 13.82 0.89 -2.99
CA ALA A 137 12.40 1.05 -2.65
C ALA A 137 12.17 0.99 -1.13
N SER A 138 12.83 0.05 -0.45
CA SER A 138 12.70 -0.09 1.01
C SER A 138 13.16 1.15 1.78
N TYR A 139 14.21 1.83 1.31
CA TYR A 139 14.66 3.10 1.88
C TYR A 139 13.75 4.25 1.47
N LYS A 140 13.45 4.40 0.17
CA LYS A 140 12.64 5.49 -0.39
C LYS A 140 11.29 5.60 0.33
N TYR A 141 10.62 4.48 0.55
CA TYR A 141 9.29 4.46 1.19
C TYR A 141 9.32 4.00 2.64
N SER A 142 10.50 3.81 3.27
CA SER A 142 10.61 3.35 4.66
C SER A 142 9.80 2.06 4.94
N LEU A 143 9.98 1.07 4.06
CA LEU A 143 9.35 -0.26 4.12
C LEU A 143 10.21 -1.19 4.97
N LYS A 144 9.88 -1.29 6.25
CA LYS A 144 10.74 -1.95 7.24
C LYS A 144 10.74 -3.47 7.09
N PHE A 145 9.59 -4.06 6.78
CA PHE A 145 9.45 -5.49 6.55
C PHE A 145 10.22 -5.86 5.28
N LEU A 146 10.01 -5.15 4.17
CA LEU A 146 10.77 -5.38 2.93
C LEU A 146 12.28 -5.27 3.17
N LYS A 147 12.73 -4.20 3.85
CA LYS A 147 14.16 -3.97 4.12
C LYS A 147 14.82 -5.15 4.86
N GLN A 148 14.15 -5.66 5.91
CA GLN A 148 14.65 -6.80 6.68
C GLN A 148 14.77 -8.06 5.81
N HIS A 149 13.77 -8.31 4.98
CA HIS A 149 13.75 -9.47 4.09
C HIS A 149 14.79 -9.37 2.96
N VAL A 150 15.00 -8.18 2.40
CA VAL A 150 16.08 -7.92 1.43
C VAL A 150 17.45 -8.19 2.06
N TYR A 151 17.71 -7.76 3.29
CA TYR A 151 18.98 -8.07 3.95
C TYR A 151 19.17 -9.56 4.25
N LYS A 152 18.10 -10.24 4.66
CA LYS A 152 18.14 -11.69 4.83
C LYS A 152 18.49 -12.37 3.51
N PHE A 153 17.88 -11.96 2.40
CA PHE A 153 18.20 -12.49 1.07
C PHE A 153 19.64 -12.20 0.62
N ILE A 154 20.15 -11.00 0.91
CA ILE A 154 21.56 -10.65 0.66
C ILE A 154 22.48 -11.56 1.49
N SER A 155 22.16 -11.87 2.74
CA SER A 155 23.01 -12.73 3.57
C SER A 155 23.12 -14.16 3.03
N THR A 156 22.04 -14.73 2.47
CA THR A 156 22.06 -16.08 1.86
C THR A 156 22.77 -16.11 0.51
N THR A 157 22.85 -14.97 -0.18
CA THR A 157 23.47 -14.84 -1.51
C THR A 157 24.76 -14.01 -1.50
N PHE A 158 25.33 -13.77 -0.32
CA PHE A 158 26.31 -12.71 -0.08
C PHE A 158 27.51 -12.72 -1.01
N PHE A 159 28.14 -13.88 -1.21
CA PHE A 159 29.30 -14.00 -2.11
C PHE A 159 28.97 -13.70 -3.57
N ARG A 160 27.74 -14.00 -4.01
CA ARG A 160 27.26 -13.66 -5.35
C ARG A 160 26.98 -12.16 -5.45
N PHE A 161 26.31 -11.61 -4.43
CA PHE A 161 25.99 -10.19 -4.36
C PHE A 161 27.24 -9.29 -4.32
N LEU A 162 28.28 -9.65 -3.56
CA LEU A 162 29.54 -8.91 -3.53
C LEU A 162 30.25 -8.80 -4.88
N LYS A 163 30.00 -9.75 -5.79
CA LYS A 163 30.60 -9.78 -7.13
C LYS A 163 29.73 -9.10 -8.17
N SER A 164 28.52 -8.69 -7.81
CA SER A 164 27.54 -8.13 -8.73
C SER A 164 27.77 -6.64 -8.93
N PHE A 165 27.33 -6.10 -10.08
CA PHE A 165 27.52 -4.68 -10.39
C PHE A 165 26.73 -3.78 -9.42
N GLU A 166 25.57 -4.27 -8.99
CA GLU A 166 24.65 -3.64 -8.04
C GLU A 166 25.34 -3.26 -6.73
N PHE A 167 26.23 -4.12 -6.22
CA PHE A 167 26.95 -3.87 -4.97
C PHE A 167 27.85 -2.63 -5.07
N TYR A 168 28.49 -2.40 -6.22
CA TYR A 168 29.36 -1.24 -6.43
C TYR A 168 28.59 0.08 -6.53
N GLY A 169 27.29 0.02 -6.82
CA GLY A 169 26.39 1.17 -6.85
C GLY A 169 25.80 1.56 -5.48
N LEU A 170 26.16 0.85 -4.40
CA LEU A 170 25.63 1.11 -3.06
C LEU A 170 26.39 2.24 -2.35
N GLU A 171 25.64 3.09 -1.65
CA GLU A 171 26.22 4.11 -0.79
C GLU A 171 26.89 3.48 0.44
N LYS A 172 27.97 4.11 0.93
CA LYS A 172 28.73 3.64 2.10
C LYS A 172 27.88 3.33 3.34
N PRO A 173 26.84 4.12 3.70
CA PRO A 173 25.98 3.79 4.84
C PRO A 173 25.25 2.47 4.65
N ILE A 174 24.77 2.19 3.43
CA ILE A 174 24.06 0.95 3.09
C ILE A 174 25.01 -0.24 3.17
N VAL A 175 26.23 -0.11 2.63
CA VAL A 175 27.26 -1.16 2.73
C VAL A 175 27.59 -1.48 4.20
N LYS A 176 27.70 -0.46 5.05
CA LYS A 176 27.92 -0.65 6.49
C LYS A 176 26.74 -1.39 7.15
N GLU A 177 25.51 -1.03 6.80
CA GLU A 177 24.30 -1.68 7.31
C GLU A 177 24.22 -3.15 6.87
N ILE A 178 24.55 -3.47 5.61
CA ILE A 178 24.65 -4.85 5.11
C ILE A 178 25.69 -5.63 5.90
N SER A 179 26.88 -5.08 6.12
CA SER A 179 27.95 -5.75 6.89
C SER A 179 27.54 -6.05 8.33
N GLN A 180 26.77 -5.16 8.96
CA GLN A 180 26.23 -5.37 10.31
C GLN A 180 25.17 -6.46 10.33
N ASN A 181 24.26 -6.48 9.34
CA ASN A 181 23.21 -7.48 9.24
C ASN A 181 23.72 -8.86 8.80
N TYR A 182 24.79 -8.93 8.00
CA TYR A 182 25.42 -10.20 7.61
C TYR A 182 25.83 -11.04 8.84
N LYS A 183 26.38 -10.40 9.89
CA LYS A 183 26.77 -11.07 11.14
C LYS A 183 25.59 -11.57 11.98
N ILE A 184 24.37 -11.10 11.70
CA ILE A 184 23.17 -11.50 12.43
C ILE A 184 22.56 -12.75 11.80
N PHE A 185 22.72 -12.93 10.48
CA PHE A 185 22.10 -14.00 9.70
C PHE A 185 23.06 -15.15 9.35
N CYS A 186 24.33 -15.06 9.75
CA CYS A 186 25.36 -16.12 9.65
C CYS A 186 25.81 -16.54 11.05
#